data_AF-A0A9P0M3Q7-F1
#
_entry.id   AF-A0A9P0M3Q7-F1
#
_cell.length_a   1.000
_cell.length_b   1.000
_cell.length_c   1.000
_cell.angle_alpha   90.00
_cell.angle_beta   90.00
_cell.angle_gamma   90.00
#
_symmetry.space_group_name_H-M   'P 1'
#
loop_
_entity.id
_entity.type
_entity.pdbx_description
1 polymer ?
#
loop_
_entity_poly.entity_id
_entity_poly.type
_entity_poly.pdbx_seq_one_letter_code
_entity_poly.pdbx_strand_id
1 'polypeptide(L)'
;MIAVVETTDKYPICTLWDPDLCRKKKTLTLPSDKDIYCNRFVAVDFTFDSKFIVLVTGEPDFSLYCFKCDKGRLDSFARANNTNSTGTVTQVACNPNDPNQLVVIGDSVLRCLGCSEFTWRQFGYGKVEYIVYTSCCWLSQDRLAVGTAFGRLMMLEAGELRAVFNANDLPFINMKLREE
;
A
#
# COMPACT_ATOMS: atom_id res chain seq x y z
N MET A 1 8.21 -16.63 -0.97
CA MET A 1 8.78 -15.78 -2.03
C MET A 1 9.32 -14.52 -1.39
N ILE A 2 10.47 -14.01 -1.83
CA ILE A 2 11.08 -12.79 -1.29
C ILE A 2 11.19 -11.76 -2.42
N ALA A 3 10.85 -10.50 -2.16
CA ALA A 3 11.10 -9.39 -3.07
C ALA A 3 12.30 -8.58 -2.57
N VAL A 4 13.25 -8.32 -3.46
CA VAL A 4 14.35 -7.39 -3.23
C VAL A 4 14.15 -6.20 -4.15
N VAL A 5 13.99 -5.02 -3.58
CA VAL A 5 13.84 -3.76 -4.31
C VAL A 5 15.13 -2.96 -4.23
N GLU A 6 15.62 -2.52 -5.38
CA GLU A 6 16.92 -1.86 -5.52
C GLU A 6 16.73 -0.46 -6.10
N THR A 7 17.47 0.49 -5.54
CA THR A 7 17.61 1.84 -6.11
C THR A 7 18.72 1.81 -7.14
N THR A 8 18.47 2.34 -8.33
CA THR A 8 19.48 2.42 -9.41
C THR A 8 19.65 3.85 -9.92
N ASP A 9 20.46 4.06 -10.96
CA ASP A 9 20.63 5.38 -11.57
C ASP A 9 19.49 5.76 -12.51
N LYS A 10 18.75 4.78 -13.04
CA LYS A 10 17.72 5.01 -14.08
C LYS A 10 16.32 4.66 -13.60
N TYR A 11 16.09 3.39 -13.28
CA TYR A 11 14.78 2.87 -12.92
C TYR A 11 14.88 1.94 -11.72
N PRO A 12 13.91 1.95 -10.80
CA PRO A 12 13.92 0.99 -9.70
C PRO A 12 13.76 -0.43 -10.24
N ILE A 13 14.42 -1.37 -9.58
CA ILE A 13 14.37 -2.78 -9.96
C ILE A 13 13.76 -3.57 -8.81
N CYS A 14 12.85 -4.49 -9.11
CA CYS A 14 12.37 -5.48 -8.14
C CYS A 14 12.75 -6.88 -8.63
N THR A 15 13.45 -7.65 -7.81
CA THR A 15 13.80 -9.04 -8.10
C THR A 15 13.09 -9.97 -7.13
N LEU A 16 12.36 -10.94 -7.69
CA LEU A 16 11.69 -12.00 -6.96
C LEU A 16 12.64 -13.20 -6.78
N TRP A 17 12.76 -13.66 -5.55
CA TRP A 17 13.61 -14.76 -5.14
C TRP A 17 12.80 -15.92 -4.56
N ASP A 18 13.29 -17.12 -4.86
CA ASP A 18 12.85 -18.37 -4.25
C ASP A 18 13.72 -18.64 -3.02
N PRO A 19 13.18 -18.53 -1.79
CA PRO A 19 13.95 -18.78 -0.59
C PRO A 19 14.31 -20.26 -0.43
N ASP A 20 13.48 -21.18 -0.92
CA ASP A 20 13.70 -22.63 -0.75
C ASP A 20 14.82 -23.12 -1.69
N LEU A 21 14.88 -22.54 -2.89
CA LEU A 21 15.87 -22.88 -3.90
C LEU A 21 17.07 -21.91 -3.95
N CYS A 22 17.08 -20.90 -3.08
CA CYS A 22 18.07 -19.82 -3.02
C CYS A 22 18.41 -19.22 -4.40
N ARG A 23 17.42 -19.08 -5.28
CA ARG A 23 17.63 -18.65 -6.67
C ARG A 23 16.70 -17.54 -7.09
N LYS A 24 17.19 -16.73 -8.01
CA LYS A 24 16.41 -15.69 -8.68
C LYS A 24 15.30 -16.34 -9.49
N LYS A 25 14.04 -15.95 -9.24
CA LYS A 25 12.87 -16.37 -10.02
C LYS A 25 12.63 -15.43 -11.19
N LYS A 26 12.62 -14.12 -10.92
CA LYS A 26 12.23 -13.11 -11.91
C LYS A 26 12.79 -11.75 -11.55
N THR A 27 13.02 -10.90 -12.55
CA THR A 27 13.14 -9.45 -12.36
C THR A 27 11.90 -8.80 -12.95
N LEU A 28 11.28 -7.92 -12.18
CA LEU A 28 10.16 -7.09 -12.57
C LEU A 28 10.71 -5.74 -13.00
N THR A 29 10.44 -5.38 -14.25
CA THR A 29 10.84 -4.10 -14.83
C THR A 29 9.59 -3.26 -15.06
N LEU A 30 9.67 -1.99 -14.70
CA LEU A 30 8.59 -1.06 -15.03
C LEU A 30 8.46 -0.89 -16.56
N PRO A 31 7.25 -0.59 -17.07
CA PRO A 31 7.03 -0.42 -18.50
C PRO A 31 7.85 0.74 -19.08
N SER A 32 8.53 0.52 -20.20
CA SER A 32 9.39 1.51 -20.86
C SER A 32 8.63 2.55 -21.68
N ASP A 33 7.35 2.30 -21.95
CA ASP A 33 6.42 3.20 -22.66
C ASP A 33 5.84 4.29 -21.75
N LYS A 34 6.18 4.27 -20.46
CA LYS A 34 5.80 5.30 -19.49
C LYS A 34 6.99 6.17 -19.13
N ASP A 35 6.72 7.46 -19.03
CA ASP A 35 7.65 8.41 -18.44
C ASP A 35 7.77 8.12 -16.94
N ILE A 36 8.88 7.50 -16.54
CA ILE A 36 9.18 7.15 -15.17
C ILE A 36 10.39 7.95 -14.74
N TYR A 37 10.19 8.88 -13.81
CA TYR A 37 11.25 9.79 -13.33
C TYR A 37 11.83 9.38 -11.98
N CYS A 38 11.37 8.26 -11.43
CA CYS A 38 11.82 7.75 -10.15
C CYS A 38 12.91 6.68 -10.33
N ASN A 39 13.76 6.51 -9.31
CA ASN A 39 14.82 5.51 -9.31
C ASN A 39 14.72 4.50 -8.14
N ARG A 40 13.69 4.62 -7.29
CA ARG A 40 13.44 3.75 -6.13
C ARG A 40 11.96 3.41 -5.95
N PHE A 41 11.70 2.25 -5.35
CA PHE A 41 10.39 1.94 -4.75
C PHE A 41 10.39 2.43 -3.30
N VAL A 42 9.29 3.07 -2.86
CA VAL A 42 9.10 3.55 -1.48
C VAL A 42 8.24 2.60 -0.65
N ALA A 43 7.43 1.77 -1.30
CA ALA A 43 6.63 0.76 -0.61
C ALA A 43 6.48 -0.50 -1.48
N VAL A 44 6.41 -1.64 -0.81
CA VAL A 44 6.29 -2.97 -1.42
C VAL A 44 5.40 -3.84 -0.55
N ASP A 45 4.50 -4.62 -1.16
CA ASP A 45 3.79 -5.67 -0.45
C ASP A 45 3.26 -6.76 -1.41
N PHE A 46 3.09 -7.98 -0.91
CA PHE A 46 2.48 -9.07 -1.66
C PHE A 46 0.99 -9.18 -1.35
N THR A 47 0.18 -9.61 -2.31
CA THR A 47 -1.15 -10.12 -1.98
C THR A 47 -1.02 -11.37 -1.12
N PHE A 48 -1.99 -11.62 -0.24
CA PHE A 48 -1.93 -12.75 0.69
C PHE A 48 -1.76 -14.11 -0.01
N ASP A 49 -2.29 -14.25 -1.23
CA ASP A 49 -2.18 -15.44 -2.04
C ASP A 49 -0.87 -15.55 -2.84
N SER A 50 0.04 -14.58 -2.66
CA SER A 50 1.34 -14.49 -3.34
C SER A 50 1.27 -14.48 -4.87
N LYS A 51 0.09 -14.24 -5.46
CA LYS A 51 -0.05 -14.18 -6.93
C LYS A 51 0.36 -12.82 -7.48
N PHE A 52 0.18 -11.76 -6.71
CA PHE A 52 0.52 -10.40 -7.09
C PHE A 52 1.47 -9.75 -6.09
N ILE A 53 2.24 -8.80 -6.59
CA ILE A 53 3.06 -7.90 -5.80
C ILE A 53 2.74 -6.47 -6.20
N VAL A 54 2.59 -5.61 -5.20
CA VAL A 54 2.36 -4.18 -5.35
C VAL A 54 3.67 -3.45 -5.10
N LEU A 55 4.08 -2.65 -6.08
CA LEU A 55 5.26 -1.79 -6.02
C LEU A 55 4.81 -0.34 -6.12
N VAL A 56 5.23 0.51 -5.18
CA VAL A 56 4.96 1.95 -5.24
C VAL A 56 6.26 2.70 -5.46
N THR A 57 6.32 3.51 -6.51
CA THR A 57 7.49 4.33 -6.82
C THR A 57 7.60 5.55 -5.91
N GLY A 58 8.80 6.10 -5.79
CA GLY A 58 9.02 7.38 -5.11
C GLY A 58 8.57 8.60 -5.91
N GLU A 59 8.99 9.75 -5.42
CA GLU A 59 8.80 11.04 -6.08
C GLU A 59 9.32 11.05 -7.53
N PRO A 60 8.71 11.87 -8.40
CA PRO A 60 7.56 12.76 -8.12
C PRO A 60 6.19 12.07 -8.23
N ASP A 61 6.12 10.87 -8.82
CA ASP A 61 4.87 10.33 -9.35
C ASP A 61 4.06 9.49 -8.36
N PHE A 62 4.70 8.85 -7.37
CA PHE A 62 4.07 7.91 -6.44
C PHE A 62 3.10 6.95 -7.14
N SER A 63 3.62 6.27 -8.16
CA SER A 63 2.85 5.37 -9.00
C SER A 63 2.80 3.97 -8.41
N LEU A 64 1.61 3.37 -8.40
CA LEU A 64 1.33 2.00 -7.97
C LEU A 64 1.34 1.07 -9.18
N TYR A 65 2.15 0.01 -9.10
CA TYR A 65 2.23 -1.04 -10.11
C TYR A 65 1.91 -2.38 -9.46
N CYS A 66 0.92 -3.09 -10.02
CA CYS A 66 0.58 -4.44 -9.60
C CYS A 66 1.11 -5.44 -10.63
N PHE A 67 2.06 -6.29 -10.23
CA PHE A 67 2.66 -7.30 -11.09
C PHE A 67 2.16 -8.69 -10.73
N LYS A 68 1.89 -9.51 -11.74
CA LYS A 68 1.65 -10.94 -11.57
C LYS A 68 2.97 -11.67 -11.39
N CYS A 69 3.17 -12.31 -10.23
CA CYS A 69 4.48 -12.85 -9.82
C CYS A 69 4.95 -14.02 -10.68
N ASP A 70 4.04 -14.88 -11.15
CA ASP A 70 4.35 -16.04 -12.01
C ASP A 70 4.89 -15.60 -13.38
N LYS A 71 4.19 -14.66 -14.01
CA LYS A 71 4.48 -14.16 -15.36
C LYS A 71 5.49 -13.03 -15.35
N GLY A 72 5.68 -12.35 -14.22
CA GLY A 72 6.49 -11.12 -14.12
C GLY A 72 5.98 -10.03 -15.04
N ARG A 73 4.66 -9.99 -15.30
CA ARG A 73 4.01 -9.05 -16.20
C ARG A 73 3.20 -8.06 -15.38
N LEU A 74 3.22 -6.79 -15.78
CA LEU A 74 2.34 -5.78 -15.22
C LEU A 74 0.88 -6.16 -15.50
N ASP A 75 0.07 -6.18 -14.46
CA ASP A 75 -1.36 -6.51 -14.49
C ASP A 75 -2.22 -5.25 -14.48
N SER A 76 -1.92 -4.35 -13.54
CA SER A 76 -2.63 -3.07 -13.39
C SER A 76 -1.70 -1.98 -12.88
N PHE A 77 -2.13 -0.74 -13.04
CA PHE A 77 -1.40 0.47 -12.66
C PHE A 77 -2.36 1.53 -12.14
N ALA A 78 -1.94 2.29 -11.13
CA ALA A 78 -2.71 3.39 -10.60
C ALA A 78 -1.81 4.46 -9.96
N ARG A 79 -2.40 5.56 -9.52
CA ARG A 79 -1.75 6.54 -8.66
C ARG A 79 -1.92 6.14 -7.20
N ALA A 80 -0.83 6.19 -6.43
CA ALA A 80 -0.83 5.85 -5.01
C ALA A 80 -1.11 7.07 -4.11
N ASN A 81 -0.61 8.27 -4.46
CA ASN A 81 -0.89 9.51 -3.72
C ASN A 81 -2.29 10.08 -4.03
N ASN A 82 -2.60 11.30 -3.58
CA ASN A 82 -3.95 11.87 -3.73
C ASN A 82 -4.29 12.18 -5.20
N THR A 83 -5.58 12.28 -5.52
CA THR A 83 -6.08 12.55 -6.88
C THR A 83 -5.59 13.88 -7.45
N ASN A 84 -5.35 14.87 -6.59
CA ASN A 84 -4.74 16.17 -6.91
C ASN A 84 -3.20 16.15 -6.97
N SER A 85 -2.57 14.96 -6.99
CA SER A 85 -1.11 14.78 -7.03
C SER A 85 -0.37 15.31 -5.80
N THR A 86 -1.06 15.47 -4.66
CA THR A 86 -0.42 15.87 -3.39
C THR A 86 -0.19 14.68 -2.47
N GLY A 87 0.66 14.91 -1.47
CA GLY A 87 1.00 13.92 -0.45
C GLY A 87 2.03 12.91 -0.94
N THR A 88 2.70 12.30 0.03
CA THR A 88 3.75 11.31 -0.21
C THR A 88 3.32 9.95 0.29
N VAL A 89 3.92 8.89 -0.26
CA VAL A 89 3.64 7.51 0.14
C VAL A 89 4.85 6.93 0.85
N THR A 90 4.60 6.26 1.98
CA THR A 90 5.63 5.60 2.79
C THR A 90 5.33 4.12 3.02
N GLN A 91 4.06 3.70 2.92
CA GLN A 91 3.69 2.29 3.11
C GLN A 91 2.50 1.91 2.22
N VAL A 92 2.50 0.64 1.82
CA VAL A 92 1.36 -0.06 1.23
C VAL A 92 1.10 -1.32 2.04
N ALA A 93 -0.17 -1.69 2.21
CA ALA A 93 -0.59 -2.92 2.89
C ALA A 93 -1.73 -3.59 2.11
N CYS A 94 -1.44 -4.71 1.49
CA CYS A 94 -2.41 -5.56 0.82
C CYS A 94 -3.35 -6.20 1.85
N ASN A 95 -4.62 -6.33 1.51
CA ASN A 95 -5.59 -6.93 2.40
C ASN A 95 -5.29 -8.44 2.58
N PRO A 96 -5.38 -8.96 3.82
CA PRO A 96 -5.03 -10.35 4.12
C PRO A 96 -6.01 -11.39 3.59
N ASN A 97 -7.19 -10.99 3.08
CA ASN A 97 -8.24 -11.89 2.60
C ASN A 97 -8.79 -11.52 1.21
N ASP A 98 -8.47 -10.35 0.67
CA ASP A 98 -8.89 -9.92 -0.68
C ASP A 98 -7.69 -9.41 -1.49
N PRO A 99 -7.27 -10.09 -2.58
CA PRO A 99 -6.10 -9.67 -3.35
C PRO A 99 -6.37 -8.38 -4.15
N ASN A 100 -7.63 -7.96 -4.26
CA ASN A 100 -8.04 -6.75 -4.96
C ASN A 100 -8.20 -5.55 -4.02
N GLN A 101 -7.87 -5.68 -2.73
CA GLN A 101 -7.93 -4.57 -1.80
C GLN A 101 -6.57 -4.30 -1.18
N LEU A 102 -6.24 -3.02 -1.03
CA LEU A 102 -5.05 -2.58 -0.35
C LEU A 102 -5.25 -1.19 0.25
N VAL A 103 -4.32 -0.81 1.11
CA VAL A 103 -4.25 0.53 1.69
C VAL A 103 -2.90 1.14 1.38
N VAL A 104 -2.90 2.42 1.03
CA VAL A 104 -1.70 3.25 0.88
C VAL A 104 -1.72 4.34 1.94
N ILE A 105 -0.59 4.55 2.62
CA ILE A 105 -0.42 5.66 3.57
C ILE A 105 0.87 6.46 3.35
N GLY A 106 0.90 7.66 3.88
CA GLY A 106 2.09 8.50 4.03
C GLY A 106 1.74 9.92 4.46
N ASP A 107 2.54 10.92 4.07
CA ASP A 107 2.20 12.31 4.40
C ASP A 107 0.96 12.75 3.63
N SER A 108 -0.11 13.07 4.37
CA SER A 108 -1.38 13.55 3.83
C SER A 108 -2.06 12.54 2.88
N VAL A 109 -1.65 11.26 2.93
CA VAL A 109 -2.21 10.16 2.13
C VAL A 109 -2.70 9.07 3.08
N LEU A 110 -4.00 8.78 3.02
CA LEU A 110 -4.62 7.56 3.54
C LEU A 110 -5.70 7.15 2.53
N ARG A 111 -5.43 6.11 1.74
CA ARG A 111 -6.31 5.67 0.65
C ARG A 111 -6.55 4.17 0.75
N CYS A 112 -7.81 3.80 0.95
CA CYS A 112 -8.26 2.42 0.73
C CYS A 112 -8.59 2.26 -0.75
N LEU A 113 -7.91 1.34 -1.44
CA LEU A 113 -8.08 1.11 -2.88
C LEU A 113 -8.63 -0.29 -3.14
N GLY A 114 -9.66 -0.36 -3.98
CA GLY A 114 -10.23 -1.60 -4.49
C GLY A 114 -10.00 -1.71 -6.00
N CYS A 115 -9.59 -2.88 -6.47
CA CYS A 115 -9.39 -3.19 -7.87
C CYS A 115 -10.62 -3.90 -8.46
N SER A 116 -11.11 -3.39 -9.57
CA SER A 116 -12.11 -4.07 -10.40
C SER A 116 -11.70 -3.87 -11.85
N GLU A 117 -11.68 -4.96 -12.64
CA GLU A 117 -11.30 -4.92 -14.06
C GLU A 117 -9.98 -4.15 -14.30
N PHE A 118 -8.93 -4.50 -13.55
CA PHE A 118 -7.59 -3.87 -13.62
C PHE A 118 -7.55 -2.38 -13.23
N THR A 119 -8.64 -1.84 -12.70
CA THR A 119 -8.76 -0.42 -12.30
C THR A 119 -8.85 -0.30 -10.78
N TRP A 120 -7.92 0.43 -10.20
CA TRP A 120 -7.93 0.75 -8.77
C TRP A 120 -8.74 2.03 -8.51
N ARG A 121 -9.73 1.93 -7.62
CA ARG A 121 -10.56 3.05 -7.18
C ARG A 121 -10.52 3.19 -5.67
N GLN A 122 -10.55 4.43 -5.21
CA GLN A 122 -10.69 4.70 -3.79
C GLN A 122 -12.10 4.39 -3.31
N PHE A 123 -12.21 3.84 -2.11
CA PHE A 123 -13.46 3.63 -1.40
C PHE A 123 -13.29 4.05 0.07
N GLY A 124 -14.41 4.23 0.76
CA GLY A 124 -14.42 4.57 2.18
C GLY A 124 -13.86 5.96 2.47
N TYR A 125 -13.06 6.04 3.53
CA TYR A 125 -12.44 7.26 4.04
C TYR A 125 -11.66 8.00 2.94
N GLY A 126 -12.04 9.25 2.71
CA GLY A 126 -11.45 10.11 1.67
C GLY A 126 -11.33 11.57 2.05
N LYS A 127 -11.32 11.88 3.36
CA LYS A 127 -11.09 13.25 3.82
C LYS A 127 -9.64 13.64 3.55
N VAL A 128 -9.45 14.74 2.84
CA VAL A 128 -8.13 15.36 2.68
C VAL A 128 -7.79 16.03 3.99
N GLU A 129 -6.84 15.47 4.71
CA GLU A 129 -6.35 16.00 5.98
C GLU A 129 -4.84 16.08 5.92
N TYR A 130 -4.28 17.15 6.48
CA TYR A 130 -2.85 17.33 6.64
C TYR A 130 -2.34 16.52 7.83
N ILE A 131 -2.47 15.20 7.72
CA ILE A 131 -2.04 14.23 8.73
C ILE A 131 -0.89 13.42 8.15
N VAL A 132 0.20 13.33 8.91
CA VAL A 132 1.30 12.41 8.61
C VAL A 132 0.95 11.04 9.16
N TYR A 133 0.58 10.11 8.27
CA TYR A 133 0.32 8.72 8.60
C TYR A 133 1.64 7.94 8.56
N THR A 134 1.97 7.26 9.65
CA THR A 134 3.31 6.68 9.86
C THR A 134 3.35 5.17 9.74
N SER A 135 2.21 4.50 9.96
CA SER A 135 2.11 3.04 9.90
C SER A 135 0.67 2.59 9.70
N CYS A 136 0.44 1.50 8.99
CA CYS A 136 -0.85 0.83 8.94
C CYS A 136 -0.72 -0.69 9.04
N CYS A 137 -1.76 -1.33 9.53
CA CYS A 137 -1.85 -2.79 9.64
C CYS A 137 -3.31 -3.24 9.59
N TRP A 138 -3.61 -4.27 8.80
CA TRP A 138 -4.89 -4.95 8.81
C TRP A 138 -5.02 -5.79 10.08
N LEU A 139 -6.12 -5.60 10.81
CA LEU A 139 -6.45 -6.39 12.00
C LEU A 139 -7.41 -7.55 11.68
N SER A 140 -8.19 -7.41 10.61
CA SER A 140 -9.08 -8.42 10.04
C SER A 140 -9.23 -8.17 8.53
N GLN A 141 -10.13 -8.91 7.88
CA GLN A 141 -10.48 -8.71 6.47
C GLN A 141 -11.05 -7.32 6.16
N ASP A 142 -11.63 -6.63 7.15
CA ASP A 142 -12.36 -5.38 6.98
C ASP A 142 -11.89 -4.28 7.95
N ARG A 143 -11.07 -4.61 8.95
CA ARG A 143 -10.58 -3.65 9.95
C ARG A 143 -9.11 -3.32 9.73
N LEU A 144 -8.83 -2.02 9.77
CA LEU A 144 -7.50 -1.45 9.57
C LEU A 144 -7.17 -0.52 10.73
N ALA A 145 -5.99 -0.68 11.32
CA ALA A 145 -5.40 0.27 12.24
C ALA A 145 -4.40 1.16 11.48
N VAL A 146 -4.44 2.47 11.75
CA VAL A 146 -3.51 3.45 11.18
C VAL A 146 -2.94 4.33 12.28
N GLY A 147 -1.62 4.42 12.35
CA GLY A 147 -0.88 5.31 13.25
C GLY A 147 -0.54 6.63 12.58
N THR A 148 -0.49 7.69 13.38
CA THR A 148 -0.12 9.04 12.94
C THR A 148 1.08 9.56 13.73
N ALA A 149 1.80 10.53 13.17
CA ALA A 149 2.96 11.15 13.80
C ALA A 149 2.65 11.84 15.15
N PHE A 150 1.38 12.14 15.43
CA PHE A 150 0.92 12.79 16.67
C PHE A 150 0.37 11.79 17.70
N GLY A 151 0.73 10.50 17.60
CA GLY A 151 0.33 9.48 18.56
C GLY A 151 -1.14 9.05 18.49
N ARG A 152 -1.87 9.46 17.45
CA ARG A 152 -3.25 9.00 17.24
C ARG A 152 -3.27 7.66 16.50
N LEU A 153 -4.15 6.77 16.95
CA LEU A 153 -4.51 5.50 16.33
C LEU A 153 -5.91 5.62 15.73
N MET A 154 -6.02 5.53 14.42
CA MET A 154 -7.27 5.58 13.68
C MET A 154 -7.71 4.17 13.34
N MET A 155 -8.98 3.87 13.60
CA MET A 155 -9.59 2.58 13.31
C MET A 155 -10.58 2.71 12.18
N LEU A 156 -10.31 2.02 11.08
CA LEU A 156 -11.19 1.94 9.93
C LEU A 156 -11.86 0.57 9.89
N GLU A 157 -13.13 0.52 9.48
CA GLU A 157 -13.89 -0.71 9.25
C GLU A 157 -14.67 -0.58 7.94
N ALA A 158 -14.50 -1.56 7.05
CA ALA A 158 -15.00 -1.49 5.67
C ALA A 158 -14.57 -0.20 4.94
N GLY A 159 -13.37 0.29 5.25
CA GLY A 159 -12.81 1.54 4.72
C GLY A 159 -13.30 2.81 5.42
N GLU A 160 -14.30 2.76 6.30
CA GLU A 160 -14.83 3.95 6.99
C GLU A 160 -14.17 4.18 8.35
N LEU A 161 -13.89 5.43 8.70
CA LEU A 161 -13.34 5.79 10.01
C LEU A 161 -14.40 5.56 11.09
N ARG A 162 -14.10 4.66 12.03
CA ARG A 162 -14.99 4.33 13.14
C ARG A 162 -14.58 4.94 14.47
N ALA A 163 -13.28 5.05 14.72
CA ALA A 163 -12.77 5.58 15.98
C ALA A 163 -11.38 6.19 15.81
N VAL A 164 -11.06 7.12 16.71
CA VAL A 164 -9.71 7.68 16.87
C VAL A 164 -9.36 7.62 18.35
N PHE A 165 -8.24 6.98 18.65
CA PHE A 165 -7.69 6.86 19.99
C PHE A 165 -6.37 7.63 20.07
N ASN A 166 -5.99 8.06 21.26
CA ASN A 166 -4.63 8.49 21.55
C ASN A 166 -3.87 7.30 22.16
N ALA A 167 -2.74 6.93 21.57
CA ALA A 167 -1.95 5.79 22.01
C ALA A 167 -1.44 5.93 23.46
N ASN A 168 -1.27 7.17 23.95
CA ASN A 168 -0.78 7.44 25.30
C ASN A 168 -1.88 7.33 26.38
N ASP A 169 -3.15 7.44 25.99
CA ASP A 169 -4.26 7.59 26.95
C ASP A 169 -4.84 6.24 27.37
N LEU A 170 -4.55 5.15 26.64
CA LEU A 170 -5.25 3.88 26.78
C LEU A 170 -4.29 2.68 26.82
N PRO A 171 -4.22 1.94 27.94
CA PRO A 171 -3.45 0.69 28.00
C PRO A 171 -4.13 -0.46 27.23
N PHE A 172 -5.42 -0.33 26.92
CA PHE A 172 -6.20 -1.27 26.12
C PHE A 172 -7.20 -0.53 25.23
N ILE A 173 -7.41 -1.02 24.00
CA ILE A 173 -8.40 -0.46 23.07
C ILE A 173 -9.52 -1.49 22.90
N ASN A 174 -10.75 -1.12 23.27
CA ASN A 174 -11.91 -1.97 23.03
C ASN A 174 -12.49 -1.69 21.65
N MET A 175 -12.33 -2.67 20.76
CA MET A 175 -12.73 -2.63 19.35
C MET A 175 -14.19 -3.04 19.10
N LYS A 176 -14.93 -3.39 20.15
CA LYS A 176 -16.39 -3.56 20.09
C LYS A 176 -17.00 -2.17 20.24
N LEU A 177 -17.03 -1.41 19.15
CA LEU A 177 -17.85 -0.20 19.10
C LEU A 177 -19.28 -0.60 19.44
N ARG A 178 -19.86 0.08 20.44
CA ARG A 178 -21.24 -0.15 20.86
C ARG A 178 -22.13 0.14 19.65
N GLU A 179 -22.95 -0.82 19.26
CA GLU A 179 -24.16 -0.53 18.51
C GLU A 179 -24.99 0.39 19.41
N GLU A 180 -25.09 1.67 19.06
CA GLU A 180 -26.17 2.54 19.54
C GLU A 180 -27.43 2.26 18.73
#